data_AF-A0A9P8FB02-F1
#
_entry.id   AF-A0A9P8FB02-F1
#
_cell.length_a   1.000
_cell.length_b   1.000
_cell.length_c   1.000
_cell.angle_alpha   90.00
_cell.angle_beta   90.00
_cell.angle_gamma   90.00
#
_symmetry.space_group_name_H-M   'P 1'
#
loop_
_entity.id
_entity.type
_entity.pdbx_description
1 polymer ?
#
loop_
_entity_poly.entity_id
_entity_poly.type
_entity_poly.pdbx_seq_one_letter_code
_entity_poly.pdbx_strand_id
1 'polypeptide(L)'
;MSEGQFKQGFEIPVAHQKPPGLQSEQKGPDPVNEHLPTEDGGYQLYKAAGKLEGKKAIITGGDSGIGRAIAILFAMEGADSLIAYLEVEEKDAQETKKKVESYGRKCHLLQVDLKKK
;
A
#
# COMPACT_ATOMS: atom_id res chain seq x y z
N MET A 1 38.59 -19.60 7.82
CA MET A 1 37.94 -18.29 7.94
C MET A 1 37.05 -18.13 6.73
N SER A 2 35.73 -18.02 6.90
CA SER A 2 34.82 -17.86 5.76
C SER A 2 35.16 -16.57 5.02
N GLU A 3 35.21 -16.64 3.70
CA GLU A 3 35.48 -15.47 2.88
C GLU A 3 34.33 -14.47 3.04
N GLY A 4 34.65 -13.24 3.45
CA GLY A 4 33.64 -12.25 3.83
C GLY A 4 32.78 -11.78 2.65
N GLN A 5 31.50 -11.56 2.90
CA GLN A 5 30.47 -11.06 1.98
C GLN A 5 30.76 -9.73 1.26
N PHE A 6 31.90 -9.10 1.55
CA PHE A 6 32.33 -7.82 1.00
C PHE A 6 33.45 -7.94 -0.04
N LYS A 7 33.80 -9.17 -0.47
CA LYS A 7 34.77 -9.37 -1.54
C LYS A 7 34.14 -9.07 -2.92
N GLN A 8 34.95 -8.47 -3.78
CA GLN A 8 34.59 -8.26 -5.18
C GLN A 8 34.36 -9.63 -5.86
N GLY A 9 33.21 -9.79 -6.51
CA GLY A 9 32.78 -11.08 -7.09
C GLY A 9 31.93 -11.97 -6.17
N PHE A 10 31.59 -11.51 -4.96
CA PHE A 10 30.63 -12.21 -4.10
C PHE A 10 29.22 -12.09 -4.69
N GLU A 11 28.64 -13.23 -5.09
CA GLU A 11 27.25 -13.28 -5.54
C GLU A 11 26.32 -13.26 -4.33
N ILE A 12 25.50 -12.21 -4.25
CA ILE A 12 24.48 -12.09 -3.20
C ILE A 12 23.45 -13.20 -3.45
N PRO A 13 23.23 -14.11 -2.47
CA PRO A 13 22.22 -15.13 -2.63
C PRO A 13 20.86 -14.44 -2.82
N VAL A 14 20.19 -14.76 -3.94
CA VAL A 14 18.88 -14.20 -4.23
C VAL A 14 17.89 -14.81 -3.24
N ALA A 15 17.37 -13.97 -2.35
CA ALA A 15 16.32 -14.38 -1.43
C ALA A 15 15.01 -14.55 -2.20
N HIS A 16 14.47 -15.77 -2.21
CA HIS A 16 13.14 -16.05 -2.73
C HIS A 16 12.13 -16.03 -1.59
N GLN A 17 11.19 -15.09 -1.66
CA GLN A 17 10.01 -15.07 -0.80
C GLN A 17 8.79 -15.42 -1.62
N LYS A 18 7.88 -16.20 -1.05
CA LYS A 18 6.54 -16.34 -1.63
C LYS A 18 5.83 -15.00 -1.48
N PRO A 19 5.10 -14.53 -2.51
CA PRO A 19 4.26 -13.35 -2.36
C PRO A 19 3.31 -13.54 -1.18
N PRO A 20 3.05 -12.49 -0.39
CA PRO A 20 1.92 -12.52 0.53
C PRO A 20 0.67 -12.76 -0.32
N GLY A 21 -0.12 -13.80 0.00
CA GLY A 21 -1.37 -14.08 -0.73
C GLY A 21 -2.37 -12.92 -0.63
N LEU A 22 -3.54 -13.08 -1.26
CA LEU A 22 -4.57 -12.05 -1.30
C LEU A 22 -4.99 -11.61 0.11
N GLN A 23 -5.11 -10.30 0.34
CA GLN A 23 -5.51 -9.79 1.66
C GLN A 23 -6.89 -10.33 2.08
N SER A 24 -7.81 -10.45 1.12
CA SER A 24 -9.13 -11.04 1.33
C SER A 24 -9.12 -12.52 1.81
N GLU A 25 -7.99 -13.21 1.68
CA GLU A 25 -7.79 -14.60 2.11
C GLU A 25 -6.88 -14.73 3.34
N GLN A 26 -6.32 -13.62 3.85
CA GLN A 26 -5.42 -13.66 4.99
C GLN A 26 -6.15 -14.02 6.29
N LYS A 27 -5.53 -14.90 7.09
CA LYS A 27 -5.99 -15.25 8.43
C LYS A 27 -5.37 -14.27 9.43
N GLY A 28 -6.20 -13.53 10.16
CA GLY A 28 -5.74 -12.57 11.15
C GLY A 28 -6.76 -11.46 11.38
N PRO A 29 -6.42 -10.47 12.22
CA PRO A 29 -7.23 -9.28 12.35
C PRO A 29 -7.22 -8.47 11.05
N ASP A 30 -8.33 -7.81 10.75
CA ASP A 30 -8.41 -6.90 9.60
C ASP A 30 -7.39 -5.76 9.73
N PRO A 31 -6.76 -5.35 8.62
CA PRO A 31 -5.79 -4.27 8.63
C PRO A 31 -6.46 -2.94 8.94
N VAL A 32 -5.85 -2.21 9.87
CA VAL A 32 -6.22 -0.84 10.24
C VAL A 32 -5.52 0.12 9.29
N ASN A 33 -6.29 0.91 8.52
CA ASN A 33 -5.75 1.73 7.43
C ASN A 33 -5.73 3.24 7.74
N GLU A 34 -6.52 3.67 8.71
CA GLU A 34 -6.77 5.10 8.99
C GLU A 34 -6.53 5.46 10.46
N HIS A 35 -6.35 4.47 11.35
CA HIS A 35 -6.05 4.71 12.76
C HIS A 35 -4.59 4.40 13.06
N LEU A 36 -3.98 5.23 13.90
CA LEU A 36 -2.62 5.06 14.42
C LEU A 36 -2.66 4.55 15.86
N PRO A 37 -1.71 3.68 16.26
CA PRO A 37 -1.59 3.27 17.64
C PRO A 37 -1.23 4.45 18.55
N THR A 38 -1.76 4.45 19.76
CA THR A 38 -1.45 5.43 20.81
C THR A 38 -0.57 4.83 21.91
N GLU A 39 0.07 5.66 22.72
CA GLU A 39 1.00 5.21 23.78
C GLU A 39 0.30 4.34 24.84
N ASP A 40 -0.98 4.56 25.09
CA ASP A 40 -1.83 3.80 26.00
C ASP A 40 -2.37 2.49 25.39
N GLY A 41 -1.89 2.10 24.20
CA GLY A 41 -2.28 0.86 23.52
C GLY A 41 -3.62 0.93 22.79
N GLY A 42 -4.20 2.13 22.68
CA GLY A 42 -5.41 2.40 21.88
C GLY A 42 -5.11 2.68 20.42
N TYR A 43 -6.15 3.12 19.71
CA TYR A 43 -6.09 3.55 18.32
C TYR A 43 -6.82 4.89 18.17
N GLN A 44 -6.21 5.82 17.44
CA GLN A 44 -6.82 7.12 17.13
C GLN A 44 -6.84 7.36 15.63
N LEU A 45 -7.90 8.00 15.14
CA LEU A 45 -8.00 8.38 13.73
C LEU A 45 -6.84 9.31 13.34
N TYR A 46 -6.24 9.07 12.19
CA TYR A 46 -5.20 9.92 11.63
C TYR A 46 -5.71 11.36 11.44
N LYS A 47 -4.95 12.34 11.93
CA LYS A 47 -5.27 13.76 11.77
C LYS A 47 -4.43 14.35 10.64
N ALA A 48 -5.07 14.53 9.48
CA ALA A 48 -4.44 15.17 8.34
C ALA A 48 -4.16 16.66 8.58
N ALA A 49 -3.13 17.18 7.91
CA ALA A 49 -2.71 18.58 7.98
C ALA A 49 -2.74 19.29 6.61
N GLY A 50 -3.31 18.66 5.58
CA GLY A 50 -3.40 19.18 4.21
C GLY A 50 -2.06 19.17 3.47
N LYS A 51 -1.15 18.27 3.84
CA LYS A 51 0.24 18.26 3.31
C LYS A 51 0.31 17.97 1.82
N LEU A 52 -0.72 17.34 1.25
CA LEU A 52 -0.77 16.91 -0.13
C LEU A 52 -1.92 17.55 -0.91
N GLU A 53 -2.41 18.70 -0.44
CA GLU A 53 -3.53 19.38 -1.07
C GLU A 53 -3.28 19.64 -2.57
N GLY A 54 -4.23 19.22 -3.40
CA GLY A 54 -4.17 19.36 -4.86
C GLY A 54 -3.12 18.48 -5.56
N LYS A 55 -2.43 17.60 -4.84
CA LYS A 55 -1.44 16.67 -5.44
C LYS A 55 -2.13 15.45 -6.05
N LYS A 56 -1.38 14.76 -6.91
CA LYS A 56 -1.78 13.51 -7.55
C LYS A 56 -0.71 12.46 -7.32
N ALA A 57 -1.09 11.31 -6.79
CA ALA A 57 -0.17 10.21 -6.51
C ALA A 57 -0.41 9.01 -7.43
N ILE A 58 0.66 8.31 -7.79
CA ILE A 58 0.60 6.98 -8.39
C ILE A 58 1.10 5.99 -7.34
N ILE A 59 0.28 4.99 -7.03
CA ILE A 59 0.55 4.02 -5.96
C ILE A 59 0.49 2.61 -6.57
N THR A 60 1.63 1.94 -6.65
CA THR A 60 1.72 0.53 -7.07
C THR A 60 1.43 -0.38 -5.87
N GLY A 61 0.59 -1.39 -6.03
CA GLY A 61 0.11 -2.23 -4.92
C GLY A 61 -0.80 -1.46 -3.96
N GLY A 62 -1.50 -0.44 -4.46
CA GLY A 62 -2.40 0.39 -3.64
C GLY A 62 -3.74 -0.27 -3.32
N ASP A 63 -4.02 -1.45 -3.86
CA ASP A 63 -5.26 -2.20 -3.66
C ASP A 63 -5.41 -2.72 -2.23
N SER A 64 -4.31 -3.06 -1.54
CA SER A 64 -4.33 -3.72 -0.24
C SER A 64 -3.14 -3.32 0.65
N GLY A 65 -3.15 -3.79 1.90
CA GLY A 65 -2.09 -3.65 2.89
C GLY A 65 -1.61 -2.22 3.07
N ILE A 66 -0.28 -2.07 3.03
CA ILE A 66 0.40 -0.78 3.20
C ILE A 66 0.01 0.20 2.10
N GLY A 67 -0.14 -0.26 0.86
CA GLY A 67 -0.51 0.60 -0.26
C GLY A 67 -1.92 1.17 -0.11
N ARG A 68 -2.88 0.36 0.36
CA ARG A 68 -4.23 0.82 0.73
C ARG A 68 -4.19 1.89 1.80
N ALA A 69 -3.43 1.68 2.88
CA ALA A 69 -3.26 2.68 3.93
C ALA A 69 -2.67 3.98 3.37
N ILE A 70 -1.62 3.91 2.53
CA ILE A 70 -1.04 5.09 1.88
C ILE A 70 -2.09 5.84 1.05
N ALA A 71 -2.85 5.13 0.21
CA ALA A 71 -3.87 5.75 -0.65
C ALA A 71 -4.92 6.50 0.18
N ILE A 72 -5.38 5.90 1.28
CA ILE A 72 -6.37 6.49 2.18
C ILE A 72 -5.78 7.72 2.90
N LEU A 73 -4.60 7.60 3.50
CA LEU A 73 -3.97 8.72 4.21
C LEU A 73 -3.61 9.87 3.27
N PHE A 74 -3.23 9.57 2.02
CA PHE A 74 -3.01 10.59 0.99
C PHE A 74 -4.30 11.31 0.62
N ALA A 75 -5.43 10.59 0.57
CA ALA A 75 -6.73 11.20 0.35
C ALA A 75 -7.11 12.14 1.51
N MET A 76 -6.88 11.71 2.76
CA MET A 76 -7.09 12.55 3.94
C MET A 76 -6.21 13.82 3.91
N GLU A 77 -4.99 13.73 3.35
CA GLU A 77 -4.07 14.86 3.18
C GLU A 77 -4.37 15.73 1.93
N GLY A 78 -5.42 15.42 1.16
CA GLY A 78 -5.90 16.26 0.05
C GLY A 78 -5.48 15.84 -1.36
N ALA A 79 -4.88 14.65 -1.53
CA ALA A 79 -4.42 14.17 -2.84
C ALA A 79 -5.45 13.27 -3.55
N ASP A 80 -5.52 13.42 -4.88
CA ASP A 80 -6.12 12.40 -5.75
C ASP A 80 -5.09 11.28 -6.02
N SER A 81 -5.54 10.08 -6.37
CA SER A 81 -4.66 8.93 -6.61
C SER A 81 -5.01 8.11 -7.85
N LEU A 82 -3.99 7.45 -8.40
CA LEU A 82 -4.11 6.31 -9.31
C LEU A 82 -3.45 5.10 -8.64
N ILE A 83 -4.17 4.00 -8.56
CA ILE A 83 -3.71 2.74 -7.97
C ILE A 83 -3.46 1.73 -9.08
N ALA A 84 -2.24 1.18 -9.11
CA ALA A 84 -1.86 0.09 -10.00
C ALA A 84 -1.83 -1.25 -9.24
N TYR A 85 -2.48 -2.28 -9.75
CA TYR A 85 -2.69 -3.57 -9.08
C TYR A 85 -2.86 -4.72 -10.09
N LEU A 86 -2.84 -5.97 -9.64
CA LEU A 86 -3.06 -7.15 -10.50
C LEU A 86 -4.55 -7.48 -10.64
N GLU A 87 -4.95 -8.12 -11.74
CA GLU A 87 -6.36 -8.50 -12.00
C GLU A 87 -7.02 -9.26 -10.85
N VAL A 88 -6.26 -10.16 -10.23
CA VAL A 88 -6.74 -10.99 -9.11
C VAL A 88 -7.08 -10.17 -7.85
N GLU A 89 -6.65 -8.92 -7.77
CA GLU A 89 -6.84 -7.99 -6.64
C GLU A 89 -7.98 -6.97 -6.90
N GLU A 90 -8.77 -7.12 -7.98
CA GLU A 90 -9.82 -6.16 -8.37
C GLU A 90 -10.78 -5.80 -7.23
N LYS A 91 -11.22 -6.79 -6.46
CA LYS A 91 -12.11 -6.55 -5.32
C LYS A 91 -11.47 -5.63 -4.28
N ASP A 92 -10.21 -5.88 -3.95
CA ASP A 92 -9.43 -5.10 -2.98
C ASP A 92 -9.16 -3.67 -3.51
N ALA A 93 -8.91 -3.53 -4.81
CA ALA A 93 -8.75 -2.24 -5.47
C ALA A 93 -10.03 -1.38 -5.38
N GLN A 94 -11.20 -1.99 -5.62
CA GLN A 94 -12.50 -1.30 -5.51
C GLN A 94 -12.81 -0.87 -4.07
N GLU A 95 -12.43 -1.67 -3.07
CA GLU A 95 -12.55 -1.27 -1.67
C GLU A 95 -11.69 -0.05 -1.35
N THR A 96 -10.43 -0.04 -1.80
CA THR A 96 -9.56 1.12 -1.59
C THR A 96 -10.10 2.36 -2.28
N LYS A 97 -10.57 2.23 -3.53
CA LYS A 97 -11.21 3.33 -4.26
C LYS A 97 -12.36 3.95 -3.47
N LYS A 98 -13.28 3.12 -2.96
CA LYS A 98 -14.41 3.60 -2.16
C LYS A 98 -13.95 4.39 -0.93
N LYS A 99 -12.91 3.92 -0.24
CA LYS A 99 -12.36 4.60 0.95
C LYS A 99 -11.73 5.95 0.59
N VAL A 100 -10.91 6.00 -0.47
CA VAL A 100 -10.34 7.26 -0.98
C VAL A 100 -11.45 8.25 -1.35
N GLU A 101 -12.47 7.80 -2.07
CA GLU A 101 -13.62 8.62 -2.49
C GLU A 101 -14.46 9.11 -1.31
N SER A 102 -14.52 8.33 -0.21
CA SER A 102 -15.22 8.75 1.01
C SER A 102 -14.58 9.97 1.70
N TYR A 103 -13.29 10.20 1.48
CA TYR A 103 -12.56 11.41 1.92
C TYR A 103 -12.61 12.55 0.88
N GLY A 104 -13.45 12.45 -0.14
CA GLY A 104 -13.67 13.53 -1.12
C GLY A 104 -12.62 13.62 -2.22
N ARG A 105 -11.77 12.60 -2.39
CA ARG A 105 -10.70 12.57 -3.40
C ARG A 105 -10.96 11.53 -4.48
N LYS A 106 -10.38 11.76 -5.66
CA LYS A 106 -10.56 10.87 -6.82
C LYS A 106 -9.57 9.73 -6.74
N CYS A 107 -10.05 8.52 -7.03
CA CYS A 107 -9.21 7.34 -7.16
C CYS A 107 -9.43 6.67 -8.51
N HIS A 108 -8.37 6.62 -9.31
CA HIS A 108 -8.33 5.89 -10.57
C HIS A 108 -7.72 4.51 -10.36
N LEU A 109 -8.26 3.51 -11.06
CA LEU A 109 -7.80 2.13 -10.97
C LEU A 109 -7.14 1.74 -12.29
N LEU A 110 -5.94 1.19 -12.20
CA LEU A 110 -5.16 0.68 -13.32
C LEU A 110 -4.76 -0.77 -13.05
N GLN A 111 -5.51 -1.71 -13.64
CA GLN A 111 -5.11 -3.11 -13.66
C GLN A 111 -3.88 -3.28 -14.59
N VAL A 112 -2.73 -3.64 -14.03
CA VAL A 112 -1.48 -3.81 -14.80
C VAL A 112 -0.51 -4.76 -14.10
N ASP A 113 0.07 -5.70 -14.85
CA ASP A 113 1.21 -6.51 -14.39
C ASP A 113 2.52 -5.79 -14.73
N LEU A 114 3.12 -5.15 -13.74
CA LEU A 114 4.34 -4.34 -13.89
C LEU A 114 5.58 -5.17 -14.30
N LYS A 115 5.53 -6.50 -14.24
CA LYS A 115 6.62 -7.36 -14.73
C LYS A 115 6.62 -7.50 -16.26
N LYS A 116 5.48 -7.24 -16.91
CA LYS A 116 5.35 -7.34 -18.36
C LYS A 116 5.86 -6.04 -19.01
N LYS A 117 6.69 -6.18 -20.04
CA LYS A 117 7.27 -5.08 -20.82
C LYS A 117 6.35 -4.68 -21.97
#